data_AF-A0AAN4YRS1-F1
#
_entry.id   AF-A0AAN4YRS1-F1
#
_cell.length_a   1.000
_cell.length_b   1.000
_cell.length_c   1.000
_cell.angle_alpha   90.00
_cell.angle_beta   90.00
_cell.angle_gamma   90.00
#
_symmetry.space_group_name_H-M   'P 1'
#
loop_
_entity.id
_entity.type
_entity.pdbx_description
1 polymer ?
#
loop_
_entity_poly.entity_id
_entity_poly.type
_entity_poly.pdbx_seq_one_letter_code
_entity_poly.pdbx_strand_id
1 'polypeptide(L)'
;MSPEQFYPPSAGSQLSAPFGQDGRSPRSASISGGSQQPGRGPVPKFQKIKSPLQALTTHLPATYRICNPGFNYESSRNPRRVLTKPSKGVKNDGYDNEDSDYILYVNDILGSEEAGHK
;
A
#
# COMPACT_ATOMS: atom_id res chain seq x y z
N MET A 1 -46.71 22.23 -6.35
CA MET A 1 -45.31 22.23 -6.86
C MET A 1 -44.60 21.08 -6.17
N SER A 2 -44.51 19.91 -6.81
CA SER A 2 -43.80 18.74 -6.27
C SER A 2 -42.39 18.64 -6.88
N PRO A 3 -41.35 18.35 -6.09
CA PRO A 3 -39.97 18.34 -6.55
C PRO A 3 -39.52 16.92 -6.93
N GLU A 4 -39.98 16.41 -8.08
CA GLU A 4 -39.66 15.04 -8.50
C GLU A 4 -39.19 14.95 -9.97
N GLN A 5 -38.38 15.91 -10.41
CA GLN A 5 -37.99 16.04 -11.82
C GLN A 5 -36.47 16.02 -12.09
N PHE A 6 -35.66 15.45 -11.20
CA PHE A 6 -34.18 15.43 -11.38
C PHE A 6 -33.51 14.07 -11.24
N TYR A 7 -34.10 13.03 -11.84
CA TYR A 7 -33.37 11.78 -12.11
C TYR A 7 -33.52 11.39 -13.59
N PRO A 8 -32.43 11.32 -14.37
CA PRO A 8 -32.49 10.69 -15.69
C PRO A 8 -32.78 9.18 -15.49
N PRO A 9 -33.66 8.56 -16.30
CA PRO A 9 -33.90 7.14 -16.20
C PRO A 9 -32.60 6.37 -16.46
N SER A 10 -32.31 5.49 -15.52
CA SER A 10 -31.24 4.50 -15.49
C SER A 10 -31.01 3.84 -16.85
N ALA A 11 -29.74 3.57 -17.14
CA ALA A 11 -29.24 2.77 -18.26
C ALA A 11 -30.14 1.54 -18.51
N GLY A 12 -31.02 1.66 -19.52
CA GLY A 12 -31.70 0.51 -20.08
C GLY A 12 -30.67 -0.33 -20.80
N SER A 13 -30.40 -1.53 -20.29
CA SER A 13 -29.63 -2.56 -21.00
C SER A 13 -30.34 -2.91 -22.31
N GLN A 14 -30.03 -2.20 -23.40
CA GLN A 14 -30.32 -2.65 -24.76
C GLN A 14 -29.26 -3.69 -25.14
N LEU A 15 -29.36 -4.89 -24.55
CA LEU A 15 -28.63 -6.08 -25.01
C LEU A 15 -29.51 -6.81 -26.02
N SER A 16 -29.60 -6.26 -27.23
CA SER A 16 -30.26 -6.90 -28.36
C SER A 16 -29.25 -7.03 -29.48
N ALA A 17 -28.24 -7.88 -29.30
CA ALA A 17 -27.45 -8.37 -30.42
C ALA A 17 -28.31 -9.43 -31.14
N PRO A 18 -28.61 -9.30 -32.44
CA PRO A 18 -29.22 -10.40 -33.18
C PRO A 18 -28.21 -11.54 -33.21
N PHE A 19 -28.46 -12.56 -32.38
CA PHE A 19 -27.74 -13.81 -32.42
C PHE A 19 -28.02 -14.49 -33.76
N GLY A 20 -27.12 -14.28 -34.72
CA GLY A 20 -26.92 -15.21 -35.82
C GLY A 20 -26.42 -16.52 -35.24
N GLN A 21 -27.22 -17.58 -35.42
CA GLN A 21 -26.81 -18.95 -35.12
C GLN A 21 -25.75 -19.40 -36.12
N ASP A 22 -24.49 -19.14 -35.81
CA ASP A 22 -23.36 -19.80 -36.48
C ASP A 22 -22.35 -20.26 -35.43
N GLY A 23 -22.48 -21.53 -35.03
CA GLY A 23 -21.62 -22.22 -34.07
C GLY A 23 -20.24 -22.57 -34.63
N ARG A 24 -19.44 -21.57 -35.02
CA ARG A 24 -18.05 -21.77 -35.46
C ARG A 24 -17.11 -20.83 -34.71
N SER A 25 -16.38 -21.41 -33.76
CA SER A 25 -15.18 -20.83 -33.15
C SER A 25 -14.28 -20.27 -34.27
N PRO A 26 -13.76 -19.02 -34.17
CA PRO A 26 -12.90 -18.48 -35.20
C PRO A 26 -11.55 -19.21 -35.12
N ARG A 27 -11.47 -20.35 -35.81
CA ARG A 27 -10.18 -20.89 -36.24
C ARG A 27 -9.51 -19.79 -37.05
N SER A 28 -8.33 -19.40 -36.60
CA SER A 28 -7.41 -18.50 -37.29
C SER A 28 -7.37 -18.86 -38.77
N ALA A 29 -8.03 -18.06 -39.60
CA ALA A 29 -7.88 -18.14 -41.03
C ALA A 29 -6.45 -17.67 -41.32
N SER A 30 -5.63 -18.57 -41.88
CA SER A 30 -4.36 -18.19 -42.48
C SER A 30 -4.66 -17.31 -43.70
N ILE A 31 -4.85 -16.01 -43.46
CA ILE A 31 -4.97 -15.01 -44.51
C ILE A 31 -3.55 -14.58 -44.85
N SER A 32 -2.98 -15.22 -45.86
CA SER A 32 -1.88 -14.68 -46.64
C SER A 32 -2.42 -13.46 -47.41
N GLY A 33 -2.21 -12.26 -46.85
CA GLY A 33 -2.60 -11.00 -47.48
C GLY A 33 -3.20 -10.00 -46.50
N GLY A 34 -2.35 -9.29 -45.76
CA GLY A 34 -2.75 -8.18 -44.92
C GLY A 34 -1.62 -7.15 -44.87
N SER A 35 -1.91 -5.92 -45.25
CA SER A 35 -1.00 -4.78 -45.22
C SER A 35 -0.33 -4.64 -43.86
N GLN A 36 1.00 -4.45 -43.89
CA GLN A 36 1.84 -4.17 -42.74
C GLN A 36 1.28 -2.94 -42.00
N GLN A 37 0.69 -3.14 -40.83
CA GLN A 37 0.30 -2.01 -39.98
C GLN A 37 1.58 -1.26 -39.56
N PRO A 38 1.63 0.07 -39.73
CA PRO A 38 2.86 0.82 -39.50
C PRO A 38 3.23 0.77 -38.01
N GLY A 39 4.42 0.24 -37.74
CA GLY A 39 5.25 0.42 -36.55
C GLY A 39 4.51 0.60 -35.21
N ARG A 40 4.19 -0.52 -34.53
CA ARG A 40 4.03 -0.47 -33.07
C ARG A 40 5.35 0.02 -32.48
N GLY A 41 5.36 1.23 -31.93
CA GLY A 41 6.50 1.77 -31.19
C GLY A 41 6.87 0.90 -29.99
N PRO A 42 8.00 1.19 -29.31
CA PRO A 42 8.43 0.42 -28.14
C PRO A 42 7.31 0.34 -27.10
N VAL A 43 7.00 -0.88 -26.64
CA VAL A 43 6.00 -1.07 -25.59
C VAL A 43 6.52 -0.38 -24.31
N PRO A 44 5.72 0.49 -23.68
CA PRO A 44 6.14 1.13 -22.43
C PRO A 44 6.41 0.06 -21.37
N LYS A 45 7.59 0.13 -20.77
CA LYS A 45 7.96 -0.73 -19.65
C LYS A 45 7.29 -0.20 -18.40
N PHE A 46 6.29 -0.90 -17.90
CA PHE A 46 5.72 -0.58 -16.59
C PHE A 46 6.77 -0.87 -15.52
N GLN A 47 7.16 0.16 -14.78
CA GLN A 47 8.06 0.00 -13.65
C GLN A 47 7.28 -0.65 -12.50
N LYS A 48 7.83 -1.72 -11.94
CA LYS A 48 7.23 -2.40 -10.79
C LYS A 48 7.29 -1.45 -9.60
N ILE A 49 6.15 -0.81 -9.30
CA ILE A 49 5.98 -0.04 -8.08
C ILE A 49 5.87 -1.00 -6.88
N LYS A 50 6.42 -0.60 -5.74
CA LYS A 50 6.18 -1.32 -4.48
C LYS A 50 4.67 -1.34 -4.22
N SER A 51 4.16 -2.42 -3.62
CA SER A 51 2.75 -2.46 -3.27
C SER A 51 2.43 -1.27 -2.35
N PRO A 52 1.25 -0.64 -2.49
CA PRO A 52 0.87 0.50 -1.64
C PRO A 52 1.03 0.19 -0.14
N LEU A 53 0.70 -1.03 0.27
CA LEU A 53 0.88 -1.50 1.64
C LEU A 53 2.34 -1.40 2.08
N GLN A 54 3.28 -1.94 1.31
CA GLN A 54 4.70 -1.89 1.66
C GLN A 54 5.26 -0.46 1.61
N ALA A 55 4.80 0.36 0.65
CA ALA A 55 5.21 1.75 0.51
C ALA A 55 4.80 2.59 1.73
N LEU A 56 3.63 2.33 2.31
CA LEU A 56 3.07 3.10 3.41
C LEU A 56 3.31 2.47 4.80
N THR A 57 4.06 1.37 4.89
CA THR A 57 4.42 0.72 6.16
C THR A 57 5.94 0.60 6.31
N THR A 58 6.54 -0.42 5.70
CA THR A 58 7.98 -0.74 5.84
C THR A 58 8.89 0.24 5.12
N HIS A 59 8.41 0.83 4.03
CA HIS A 59 9.22 1.73 3.19
C HIS A 59 8.81 3.19 3.29
N LEU A 60 8.16 3.56 4.38
CA LEU A 60 7.68 4.91 4.61
C LEU A 60 8.76 5.99 4.38
N PRO A 61 10.03 5.84 4.84
CA PRO A 61 11.08 6.82 4.54
C PRO A 61 11.42 6.96 3.06
N ALA A 62 11.34 5.88 2.28
CA ALA A 62 11.55 5.95 0.84
C ALA A 62 10.39 6.68 0.15
N THR A 63 9.16 6.44 0.60
CA THR A 63 7.96 7.09 0.08
C THR A 63 7.99 8.60 0.32
N TYR A 64 8.34 9.06 1.53
CA TYR A 64 8.47 10.50 1.81
C TYR A 64 9.55 11.19 0.98
N ARG A 65 10.66 10.49 0.66
CA ARG A 65 11.72 11.03 -0.19
C ARG A 65 11.30 11.32 -1.62
N ILE A 66 10.25 10.66 -2.13
CA ILE A 66 9.73 10.92 -3.48
C ILE A 66 9.19 12.35 -3.58
N CYS A 67 8.49 12.82 -2.54
CA CYS A 67 7.88 14.16 -2.53
C CYS A 67 8.78 15.22 -1.88
N ASN A 68 9.75 14.81 -1.05
CA ASN A 68 10.73 15.69 -0.44
C ASN A 68 12.12 15.01 -0.46
N PRO A 69 12.96 15.29 -1.47
CA PRO A 69 14.30 14.66 -1.58
C PRO A 69 15.21 14.92 -0.37
N GLY A 70 14.99 16.01 0.38
CA GLY A 70 15.73 16.33 1.61
C GLY A 70 15.23 15.60 2.86
N PHE A 71 14.16 14.81 2.76
CA PHE A 71 13.64 14.04 3.88
C PHE A 71 14.64 12.95 4.29
N ASN A 72 15.11 13.00 5.54
CA ASN A 72 15.99 12.01 6.13
C ASN A 72 15.41 11.53 7.45
N TYR A 73 15.09 10.23 7.53
CA TYR A 73 14.60 9.59 8.74
C TYR A 73 15.71 8.76 9.38
N GLU A 74 15.94 9.00 10.67
CA GLU A 74 16.87 8.26 11.50
C GLU A 74 16.16 7.91 12.80
N SER A 75 16.14 6.64 13.19
CA SER A 75 15.48 6.20 14.42
C SER A 75 16.07 6.86 15.67
N SER A 76 17.36 7.20 15.64
CA SER A 76 18.06 7.97 16.68
C SER A 76 17.48 9.37 16.89
N ARG A 77 16.79 9.93 15.89
CA ARG A 77 16.13 11.24 15.95
C ARG A 77 14.68 11.16 16.44
N ASN A 78 14.18 9.97 16.77
CA ASN A 78 12.87 9.83 17.38
C ASN A 78 12.88 10.46 18.78
N PRO A 79 11.90 11.31 19.13
CA PRO A 79 11.83 11.91 20.45
C PRO A 79 11.80 10.84 21.55
N ARG A 80 12.70 10.95 22.53
CA ARG A 80 12.70 10.07 23.71
C ARG A 80 11.48 10.40 24.56
N ARG A 81 10.45 9.55 24.47
CA ARG A 81 9.26 9.59 25.32
C ARG A 81 9.16 8.30 26.11
N VAL A 82 8.57 8.39 27.31
CA VAL A 82 8.17 7.22 28.08
C VAL A 82 7.00 6.51 27.39
N LEU A 83 7.06 5.18 27.36
CA LEU A 83 6.04 4.29 26.83
C LEU A 83 5.12 3.71 27.93
N THR A 84 5.62 3.57 29.15
CA THR A 84 4.88 3.01 30.31
C THR A 84 4.18 4.10 31.14
N LYS A 85 2.95 3.85 31.59
CA LYS A 85 2.20 4.77 32.46
C LYS A 85 1.55 3.97 33.60
N PRO A 86 1.66 4.40 34.88
CA PRO A 86 2.41 5.55 35.40
C PRO A 86 3.91 5.48 35.11
N SER A 87 4.57 6.63 34.93
CA SER A 87 5.98 6.70 34.50
C SER A 87 6.95 7.02 35.65
N LYS A 88 6.47 7.03 36.89
CA LYS A 88 7.29 7.27 38.08
C LYS A 88 7.86 5.95 38.56
N GLY A 89 9.17 5.83 38.65
CA GLY A 89 9.85 4.69 39.27
C GLY A 89 9.56 4.63 40.77
N VAL A 90 9.02 3.51 41.23
CA VAL A 90 8.67 3.27 42.65
C VAL A 90 9.18 1.91 43.12
N LYS A 91 9.21 0.89 42.25
CA LYS A 91 9.60 -0.49 42.57
C LYS A 91 10.85 -0.88 41.78
N ASN A 92 11.48 -2.00 42.17
CA ASN A 92 12.66 -2.58 41.50
C ASN A 92 13.75 -1.53 41.25
N ASP A 93 14.30 -0.93 42.32
CA ASP A 93 15.33 0.11 42.25
C ASP A 93 14.98 1.32 41.36
N GLY A 94 13.68 1.59 41.16
CA GLY A 94 13.17 2.69 40.36
C GLY A 94 12.96 2.36 38.87
N TYR A 95 13.18 1.11 38.46
CA TYR A 95 12.91 0.66 37.10
C TYR A 95 11.43 0.37 36.83
N ASP A 96 10.66 0.04 37.87
CA ASP A 96 9.24 -0.29 37.75
C ASP A 96 8.35 0.79 38.36
N ASN A 97 7.16 0.97 37.79
CA ASN A 97 6.15 1.88 38.33
C ASN A 97 5.39 1.28 39.54
N GLU A 98 4.35 1.98 40.02
CA GLU A 98 3.53 1.50 41.14
C GLU A 98 2.74 0.22 40.83
N ASP A 99 2.46 -0.04 39.56
CA ASP A 99 1.78 -1.24 39.08
C ASP A 99 2.75 -2.43 38.89
N SER A 100 4.05 -2.20 39.09
CA SER A 100 5.14 -3.15 38.83
C SER A 100 5.39 -3.39 37.33
N ASP A 101 5.01 -2.44 36.48
CA ASP A 101 5.38 -2.43 35.06
C ASP A 101 6.77 -1.81 34.89
N TYR A 102 7.62 -2.47 34.10
CA TYR A 102 8.93 -1.94 33.72
C TYR A 102 8.76 -0.66 32.88
N ILE A 103 9.48 0.39 33.24
CA ILE A 103 9.37 1.70 32.60
C ILE A 103 10.24 1.73 31.33
N LEU A 104 9.57 1.78 30.18
CA LEU A 104 10.21 1.75 28.86
C LEU A 104 10.27 3.13 28.21
N TYR A 105 11.35 3.39 27.47
CA TYR A 105 11.50 4.58 26.62
C TYR A 105 11.61 4.19 25.15
N VAL A 106 11.32 5.16 24.28
CA VAL A 106 11.55 5.01 22.84
C VAL A 106 13.03 4.68 22.59
N ASN A 107 13.23 3.66 21.75
CA ASN A 107 14.52 3.10 21.32
C ASN A 107 15.32 2.35 22.41
N ASP A 108 14.74 2.07 23.58
CA ASP A 108 15.39 1.15 24.51
C ASP A 108 15.50 -0.25 23.89
N ILE A 109 16.61 -0.93 24.20
CA ILE A 109 16.85 -2.33 23.81
C ILE A 109 16.57 -3.21 25.03
N LEU A 110 15.79 -4.27 24.84
CA LEU A 110 15.50 -5.25 25.89
C LEU A 110 16.34 -6.51 25.68
N GLY A 111 17.04 -6.92 26.74
CA GLY A 111 17.98 -8.05 26.73
C GLY A 111 19.42 -7.64 26.48
N SER A 112 20.35 -8.59 26.65
CA SER A 112 21.77 -8.44 26.31
C SER A 112 21.98 -8.54 24.80
N GLU A 113 22.96 -7.81 24.25
CA GLU A 113 23.33 -7.87 22.81
C GLU A 113 23.64 -9.30 22.31
N GLU A 114 23.99 -10.22 23.22
CA GLU A 114 24.39 -11.59 22.89
C GLU A 114 23.23 -12.61 22.83
N ALA A 115 22.00 -12.20 23.14
CA ALA A 115 20.84 -13.10 23.13
C ALA A 115 20.14 -13.11 21.76
N GLY A 116 20.86 -13.53 20.72
CA GLY A 116 20.24 -14.03 19.50
C GLY A 116 19.50 -15.33 19.80
N HIS A 117 18.21 -15.26 20.10
CA HIS A 117 17.35 -16.43 20.18
C HIS A 117 17.35 -17.15 18.82
N LYS A 118 18.01 -18.30 18.79
CA LYS A 118 18.03 -19.25 17.67
C LYS A 118 16.80 -20.15 17.71
#